data_AF-E3HIA9-F1
#
_entry.id   AF-E3HIA9-F1
#
_cell.length_a   1.000
_cell.length_b   1.000
_cell.length_c   1.000
_cell.angle_alpha   90.00
_cell.angle_beta   90.00
_cell.angle_gamma   90.00
#
_symmetry.space_group_name_H-M   'P 1'
#
loop_
_entity.id
_entity.type
_entity.pdbx_description
1 polymer ?
#
loop_
_entity_poly.entity_id
_entity_poly.type
_entity_poly.pdbx_seq_one_letter_code
_entity_poly.pdbx_strand_id
1 'polypeptide(L)'
;MLLGGAASITFSWYCFHGLAWLARSVGIVPIAHFDPPVSQWILIGDPILQGWHKVSVSEDFTLAGIALIFLTLVLSYYVARVAYHLSFAKVFTRYDRWFLAGWIVGAPLMAAVGHLLVVLVFEHSWAQEWPTLSGVAVLIAFSVSAKLFVDSWQWIMRRRRVHPI
;
A
#
# COMPACT_ATOMS: atom_id res chain seq x y z
N MET A 1 11.31 8.35 -23.82
CA MET A 1 10.58 7.21 -23.20
C MET A 1 11.50 6.30 -22.38
N LEU A 2 12.67 5.88 -22.89
CA LEU A 2 13.63 5.03 -22.15
C LEU A 2 14.14 5.63 -20.83
N LEU A 3 14.44 6.94 -20.79
CA LEU A 3 14.87 7.63 -19.57
C LEU A 3 13.80 7.64 -18.46
N GLY A 4 12.53 7.78 -18.83
CA GLY A 4 11.42 7.75 -17.86
C GLY A 4 11.18 6.34 -17.29
N GLY A 5 11.32 5.31 -18.13
CA GLY A 5 11.27 3.91 -17.68
C GLY A 5 12.43 3.54 -16.76
N ALA A 6 13.66 3.90 -17.13
CA ALA A 6 14.85 3.66 -16.30
C ALA A 6 14.76 4.41 -14.95
N ALA A 7 14.38 5.69 -14.97
CA ALA A 7 14.17 6.47 -13.74
C ALA A 7 13.08 5.85 -12.86
N SER A 8 11.97 5.37 -13.45
CA SER A 8 10.91 4.68 -12.71
C SER A 8 11.41 3.41 -12.03
N ILE A 9 12.16 2.56 -12.74
CA ILE A 9 12.69 1.30 -12.20
C ILE A 9 13.68 1.58 -11.07
N THR A 10 14.66 2.46 -11.31
CA THR A 10 15.67 2.81 -10.30
C THR A 10 15.03 3.45 -9.07
N PHE A 11 14.07 4.36 -9.26
CA PHE A 11 13.38 5.00 -8.16
C PHE A 11 12.44 4.04 -7.42
N SER A 12 11.76 3.12 -8.13
CA SER A 12 10.94 2.06 -7.51
C SER A 12 11.80 1.20 -6.60
N TRP A 13 13.01 0.83 -7.05
CA TRP A 13 13.96 0.09 -6.23
C TRP A 13 14.33 0.86 -4.96
N TYR A 14 14.75 2.13 -5.09
CA TYR A 14 15.10 2.94 -3.92
C TYR A 14 13.91 3.17 -2.97
N CYS A 15 12.71 3.45 -3.49
CA CYS A 15 11.51 3.60 -2.68
C CYS A 15 11.15 2.30 -1.97
N PHE A 16 11.17 1.16 -2.66
CA PHE A 16 10.86 -0.13 -2.05
C PHE A 16 11.84 -0.45 -0.93
N HIS A 17 13.15 -0.30 -1.16
CA HIS A 17 14.16 -0.58 -0.15
C HIS A 17 14.13 0.43 1.01
N GLY A 18 13.89 1.71 0.74
CA GLY A 18 13.78 2.74 1.78
C GLY A 18 12.53 2.55 2.65
N LEU A 19 11.37 2.30 2.03
CA LEU A 19 10.13 2.00 2.75
C LEU A 19 10.24 0.67 3.49
N ALA A 20 10.90 -0.35 2.91
CA ALA A 20 11.09 -1.63 3.58
C ALA A 20 12.03 -1.51 4.78
N TRP A 21 13.05 -0.65 4.69
CA TRP A 21 13.93 -0.33 5.81
C TRP A 21 13.16 0.40 6.93
N LEU A 22 12.36 1.42 6.60
CA LEU A 22 11.49 2.10 7.57
C LEU A 22 10.44 1.16 8.19
N ALA A 23 9.86 0.25 7.41
CA ALA A 23 8.93 -0.74 7.93
C ALA A 23 9.63 -1.64 8.96
N ARG A 24 10.84 -2.12 8.64
CA ARG A 24 11.64 -2.96 9.54
C ARG A 24 12.08 -2.25 10.81
N SER A 25 12.35 -0.93 10.78
CA SER A 25 12.71 -0.19 11.99
C SER A 25 11.54 -0.08 12.97
N VAL A 26 10.30 -0.17 12.49
CA VAL A 26 9.09 -0.24 13.32
C VAL A 26 8.64 -1.70 13.58
N GLY A 27 9.46 -2.69 13.20
CA GLY A 27 9.18 -4.12 13.41
C GLY A 27 8.21 -4.75 12.41
N ILE A 28 7.85 -4.04 11.34
CA ILE A 28 7.02 -4.57 10.25
C ILE A 28 7.91 -5.35 9.29
N VAL A 29 7.45 -6.53 8.89
CA VAL A 29 8.13 -7.44 7.96
C VAL A 29 7.51 -7.33 6.57
N PRO A 30 8.04 -6.45 5.69
CA PRO A 30 7.40 -6.15 4.40
C PRO A 30 7.58 -7.24 3.33
N ILE A 31 8.45 -8.22 3.57
CA ILE A 31 8.69 -9.35 2.67
C ILE A 31 8.39 -10.63 3.46
N ALA A 32 7.14 -11.06 3.35
CA ALA A 32 6.63 -12.29 3.95
C ALA A 32 6.37 -13.34 2.84
N HIS A 33 6.58 -14.61 3.15
CA HIS A 33 6.16 -15.70 2.25
C HIS A 33 4.63 -15.73 2.14
N PHE A 34 4.14 -16.18 0.97
CA PHE A 34 2.71 -16.13 0.62
C PHE A 34 1.82 -17.09 1.44
N ASP A 35 2.43 -18.07 2.14
CA ASP A 35 1.75 -19.03 3.04
C ASP A 35 2.12 -18.82 4.52
N PRO A 36 1.66 -17.74 5.19
CA PRO A 36 1.76 -17.60 6.64
C PRO A 36 0.76 -18.52 7.38
N PRO A 37 0.98 -18.88 8.67
CA PRO A 37 2.06 -18.43 9.53
C PRO A 37 3.36 -19.23 9.36
N VAL A 38 4.46 -18.54 9.08
CA VAL A 38 5.81 -19.13 8.98
C VAL A 38 6.76 -18.43 9.93
N SER A 39 7.56 -19.22 10.65
CA SER A 39 8.68 -18.69 11.43
C SER A 39 9.86 -18.43 10.50
N GLN A 40 10.24 -17.16 10.32
CA GLN A 40 11.44 -16.80 9.55
C GLN A 40 12.41 -15.96 10.39
N TRP A 41 13.70 -16.11 10.08
CA TRP A 41 14.74 -15.26 10.64
C TRP A 41 14.81 -13.97 9.84
N ILE A 42 14.66 -12.86 10.54
CA ILE A 42 14.70 -11.53 9.93
C ILE A 42 15.60 -10.60 10.72
N LEU A 43 16.27 -9.73 9.99
CA LEU A 43 17.10 -8.68 10.55
C LEU A 43 16.19 -7.48 10.89
N ILE A 44 16.05 -7.18 12.18
CA ILE A 44 15.20 -6.09 12.69
C ILE A 44 16.08 -5.11 13.45
N GLY A 45 15.74 -3.82 13.38
CA GLY A 45 16.41 -2.75 14.12
C GLY A 45 17.18 -1.77 13.23
N ASP A 46 17.63 -0.69 13.86
CA ASP A 46 18.44 0.35 13.22
C ASP A 46 19.79 -0.21 12.75
N PRO A 47 20.43 0.38 11.73
CA PRO A 47 21.68 -0.11 11.13
C PRO A 47 22.82 -0.37 12.13
N ILE A 48 22.79 0.30 13.28
CA ILE A 48 23.82 0.22 14.34
C ILE A 48 23.47 -0.87 15.38
N LEU A 49 22.19 -1.25 15.50
CA LEU A 49 21.66 -2.19 16.49
C LEU A 49 20.88 -3.35 15.83
N GLN A 50 21.27 -3.74 14.62
CA GLN A 50 20.60 -4.82 13.89
C GLN A 50 20.87 -6.17 14.54
N GLY A 51 19.79 -6.87 14.90
CA GLY A 51 19.81 -8.22 15.44
C GLY A 51 19.06 -9.19 14.53
N TRP A 52 19.49 -10.46 14.51
CA TRP A 52 18.70 -11.54 13.94
C TRP A 52 17.62 -11.95 14.93
N HIS A 53 16.36 -11.82 14.52
CA HIS A 53 15.21 -12.22 15.32
C HIS A 53 14.43 -13.30 14.58
N LYS A 54 14.07 -14.37 15.29
CA LYS A 54 13.12 -15.36 14.79
C LYS A 54 11.71 -14.84 15.07
N VAL A 55 10.98 -14.50 14.02
CA VAL A 55 9.64 -13.92 14.14
C VAL A 55 8.63 -14.82 13.44
N SER A 56 7.46 -14.98 14.07
CA SER A 56 6.30 -15.65 13.46
C SER A 56 5.58 -14.64 12.59
N VAL A 57 5.55 -14.88 11.28
CA VAL A 57 5.02 -13.94 10.31
C VAL A 57 3.59 -14.35 9.99
N SER A 58 2.63 -13.59 10.50
CA SER A 58 1.19 -13.70 10.23
C SER A 58 0.80 -13.09 8.87
N GLU A 59 -0.43 -13.33 8.43
CA GLU A 59 -1.05 -12.72 7.24
C GLU A 59 -0.98 -11.19 7.23
N ASP A 60 -0.99 -10.56 8.41
CA ASP A 60 -0.89 -9.10 8.57
C ASP A 60 0.39 -8.52 7.96
N PHE A 61 1.50 -9.26 8.04
CA PHE A 61 2.77 -8.84 7.47
C PHE A 61 2.78 -8.94 5.94
N THR A 62 2.08 -9.93 5.38
CA THR A 62 1.88 -10.07 3.94
C THR A 62 1.04 -8.91 3.39
N LEU A 63 -0.03 -8.56 4.09
CA LEU A 63 -0.86 -7.39 3.76
C LEU A 63 -0.05 -6.08 3.84
N ALA A 64 0.77 -5.91 4.87
CA ALA A 64 1.66 -4.77 5.00
C ALA A 64 2.67 -4.68 3.85
N GLY A 65 3.25 -5.82 3.42
CA GLY A 65 4.13 -5.93 2.27
C GLY A 65 3.45 -5.52 0.95
N ILE A 66 2.24 -6.03 0.71
CA ILE A 66 1.44 -5.67 -0.47
C ILE A 66 1.12 -4.16 -0.49
N ALA A 67 0.71 -3.60 0.66
CA ALA A 67 0.47 -2.16 0.78
C ALA A 67 1.73 -1.33 0.46
N LEU A 68 2.90 -1.81 0.88
CA LEU A 68 4.19 -1.18 0.61
C LEU A 68 4.53 -1.20 -0.90
N ILE A 69 4.23 -2.30 -1.60
CA ILE A 69 4.39 -2.42 -3.06
C ILE A 69 3.48 -1.40 -3.77
N PHE A 70 2.21 -1.30 -3.39
CA PHE A 70 1.30 -0.31 -3.97
C PHE A 70 1.77 1.13 -3.72
N LEU A 71 2.22 1.45 -2.50
CA LEU A 71 2.77 2.76 -2.18
C LEU A 71 4.01 3.08 -3.03
N THR A 72 4.89 2.09 -3.21
CA THR A 72 6.08 2.20 -4.06
C THR A 72 5.71 2.48 -5.52
N LEU A 73 4.71 1.78 -6.07
CA LEU A 73 4.25 1.96 -7.45
C LEU A 73 3.64 3.36 -7.67
N VAL A 74 2.88 3.87 -6.70
CA VAL A 74 2.32 5.22 -6.77
C VAL A 74 3.43 6.28 -6.74
N LEU A 75 4.41 6.14 -5.84
CA LEU A 75 5.54 7.05 -5.76
C LEU A 75 6.39 7.01 -7.05
N SER A 76 6.66 5.82 -7.57
CA SER A 76 7.45 5.67 -8.80
C SER A 76 6.74 6.22 -10.03
N TYR A 77 5.42 6.10 -10.12
CA TYR A 77 4.63 6.75 -11.16
C TYR A 77 4.82 8.28 -11.16
N TYR A 78 4.77 8.92 -9.99
CA TYR A 78 4.96 10.36 -9.89
C TYR A 78 6.39 10.78 -10.27
N VAL A 79 7.40 10.02 -9.84
CA VAL A 79 8.79 10.29 -10.25
C VAL A 79 9.01 10.08 -11.75
N ALA A 80 8.40 9.04 -12.33
CA ALA A 80 8.44 8.81 -13.77
C ALA A 80 7.83 10.01 -14.54
N ARG A 81 6.72 10.57 -14.05
CA ARG A 81 6.12 11.79 -14.62
C ARG A 81 7.02 13.01 -14.46
N VAL A 82 7.66 13.19 -13.29
CA VAL A 82 8.61 14.29 -13.08
C VAL A 82 9.80 14.18 -14.03
N ALA A 83 10.36 12.98 -14.19
CA ALA A 83 11.45 12.72 -15.12
C ALA A 83 11.03 12.92 -16.59
N TYR A 84 9.79 12.55 -16.95
CA TYR A 84 9.28 12.71 -18.31
C TYR A 84 9.01 14.18 -18.68
N HIS A 85 8.40 14.95 -17.78
CA HIS A 85 8.09 16.37 -18.02
C HIS A 85 9.21 17.33 -17.62
N LEU A 86 10.26 16.83 -16.95
CA LEU A 86 11.39 17.58 -16.38
C LEU A 86 10.97 18.81 -15.56
N SER A 87 9.79 18.75 -14.95
CA SER A 87 9.19 19.89 -14.26
C SER A 87 8.24 19.43 -13.16
N PHE A 88 8.60 19.74 -11.91
CA PHE A 88 7.74 19.53 -10.76
C PHE A 88 6.43 20.32 -10.87
N ALA A 89 6.47 21.54 -11.42
CA ALA A 89 5.29 22.38 -11.56
C ALA A 89 4.24 21.78 -12.51
N LYS A 90 4.68 21.10 -13.58
CA LYS A 90 3.79 20.41 -14.53
C LYS A 90 3.19 19.11 -13.99
N VAL A 91 3.84 18.49 -13.01
CA VAL A 91 3.42 17.19 -12.46
C VAL A 91 2.61 17.34 -11.17
N PHE A 92 2.96 18.30 -10.32
CA PHE A 92 2.23 18.56 -9.08
C PHE A 92 1.21 19.67 -9.28
N THR A 93 0.29 19.45 -10.22
CA THR A 93 -0.89 20.30 -10.39
C THR A 93 -1.73 20.28 -9.11
N ARG A 94 -2.65 21.24 -8.97
CA ARG A 94 -3.58 21.25 -7.84
C ARG A 94 -4.35 19.92 -7.75
N TYR A 95 -4.73 19.34 -8.89
CA TYR A 95 -5.40 18.05 -8.93
C TYR A 95 -4.51 16.91 -8.41
N ASP A 96 -3.28 16.81 -8.92
CA ASP A 96 -2.33 15.76 -8.53
C ASP A 96 -2.00 15.78 -7.04
N ARG A 97 -1.86 16.97 -6.43
CA ARG A 97 -1.64 17.10 -4.98
C ARG A 97 -2.81 16.57 -4.16
N TRP A 98 -4.04 16.85 -4.59
CA TRP A 98 -5.24 16.33 -3.93
C TRP A 98 -5.42 14.83 -4.15
N PHE A 99 -5.03 14.32 -5.31
CA PHE A 99 -5.02 12.89 -5.57
C PHE A 99 -4.01 12.16 -4.67
N LEU A 100 -2.80 12.69 -4.53
CA LEU A 100 -1.77 12.15 -3.65
C LEU A 100 -2.17 12.22 -2.17
N ALA A 101 -2.79 13.33 -1.74
CA ALA A 101 -3.38 13.42 -0.40
C ALA A 101 -4.49 12.38 -0.18
N GLY A 102 -5.32 12.12 -1.19
CA GLY A 102 -6.32 11.06 -1.16
C GLY A 102 -5.71 9.69 -1.00
N TRP A 103 -4.57 9.41 -1.65
CA TRP A 103 -3.83 8.18 -1.45
C TRP A 103 -3.25 8.04 -0.04
N ILE A 104 -2.68 9.10 0.50
CA ILE A 104 -2.11 9.10 1.87
C ILE A 104 -3.19 8.80 2.92
N VAL A 105 -4.41 9.28 2.73
CA VAL A 105 -5.54 9.01 3.65
C VAL A 105 -6.20 7.66 3.34
N GLY A 106 -6.42 7.37 2.06
CA GLY A 106 -7.15 6.21 1.60
C GLY A 106 -6.41 4.90 1.81
N ALA A 107 -5.10 4.86 1.61
CA ALA A 107 -4.33 3.62 1.75
C ALA A 107 -4.32 3.08 3.20
N PRO A 108 -4.03 3.87 4.25
CA PRO A 108 -4.16 3.41 5.63
C PRO A 108 -5.61 3.04 5.99
N LEU A 109 -6.59 3.81 5.50
CA LEU A 109 -8.01 3.54 5.75
C LEU A 109 -8.42 2.18 5.13
N MET A 110 -8.03 1.92 3.88
CA MET A 110 -8.32 0.67 3.20
C MET A 110 -7.56 -0.50 3.83
N ALA A 111 -6.33 -0.30 4.30
CA ALA A 111 -5.59 -1.32 5.04
C ALA A 111 -6.33 -1.69 6.35
N ALA A 112 -6.81 -0.69 7.10
CA ALA A 112 -7.60 -0.91 8.31
C ALA A 112 -8.93 -1.62 8.02
N VAL A 113 -9.64 -1.24 6.94
CA VAL A 113 -10.87 -1.92 6.51
C VAL A 113 -10.59 -3.36 6.10
N GLY A 114 -9.50 -3.61 5.38
CA GLY A 114 -9.08 -4.96 5.00
C GLY A 114 -8.81 -5.83 6.23
N HIS A 115 -8.08 -5.29 7.21
CA HIS A 115 -7.80 -5.98 8.48
C HIS A 115 -9.09 -6.30 9.24
N LEU A 116 -9.99 -5.32 9.37
CA LEU A 116 -11.28 -5.52 10.03
C LEU A 116 -12.14 -6.59 9.33
N LEU A 117 -12.19 -6.58 7.99
CA LEU A 117 -12.93 -7.57 7.22
C LEU A 117 -12.38 -8.99 7.43
N VAL A 118 -11.05 -9.12 7.45
CA VAL A 118 -10.39 -10.40 7.71
C VAL A 118 -10.71 -10.91 9.12
N VAL A 119 -10.61 -10.07 10.14
CA VAL A 119 -10.95 -10.42 11.53
C VAL A 119 -12.41 -10.88 11.64
N LEU A 120 -13.35 -10.11 11.08
CA LEU A 120 -14.77 -10.45 11.11
C LEU A 120 -15.09 -11.80 10.45
N VAL A 121 -14.36 -12.14 9.38
CA VAL A 121 -14.52 -13.41 8.66
C VAL A 121 -13.97 -14.57 9.48
N PHE A 122 -12.80 -14.41 10.12
CA PHE A 122 -12.22 -15.45 10.96
C PHE A 122 -13.00 -15.71 12.26
N GLU A 123 -13.78 -14.74 12.74
CA GLU A 123 -14.67 -14.93 13.90
C GLU A 123 -15.90 -15.80 13.61
N HIS A 124 -16.22 -16.06 12.34
CA HIS A 124 -17.44 -16.79 11.97
C HIS A 124 -17.15 -18.17 11.37
N SER A 125 -17.74 -19.22 11.96
CA SER A 125 -17.56 -20.61 11.52
C SER A 125 -17.98 -20.89 10.07
N TRP A 126 -19.01 -20.20 9.57
CA TRP A 126 -19.47 -20.36 8.17
C TRP A 126 -18.40 -19.97 7.14
N ALA A 127 -17.48 -19.09 7.50
CA ALA A 127 -16.41 -18.65 6.60
C ALA A 127 -15.34 -19.73 6.38
N GLN A 128 -15.15 -20.62 7.37
CA GLN A 128 -14.26 -21.78 7.26
C GLN A 128 -14.91 -22.92 6.46
N GLU A 129 -16.24 -23.06 6.56
CA GLU A 129 -17.00 -24.06 5.80
C GLU A 129 -17.09 -23.71 4.30
N TRP A 130 -17.08 -22.42 3.96
CA TRP A 130 -17.23 -21.94 2.57
C TRP A 130 -16.18 -20.87 2.20
N PRO A 131 -14.89 -21.26 2.10
CA PRO A 131 -13.77 -20.32 1.92
C PRO A 131 -13.89 -19.48 0.64
N THR A 132 -14.47 -20.03 -0.43
CA THR A 132 -14.68 -19.30 -1.69
C THR A 132 -15.75 -18.22 -1.55
N LEU A 133 -16.86 -18.50 -0.86
CA LEU A 133 -17.95 -17.54 -0.68
C LEU A 133 -17.55 -16.41 0.28
N SER A 134 -16.83 -16.75 1.36
CA SER A 134 -16.30 -15.75 2.28
C SER A 134 -15.26 -14.86 1.59
N GLY A 135 -14.36 -15.43 0.77
CA GLY A 135 -13.42 -14.65 -0.05
C GLY A 135 -14.11 -13.69 -1.03
N VAL A 136 -15.17 -14.15 -1.72
CA VAL A 136 -15.97 -13.28 -2.62
C VAL A 136 -16.67 -12.17 -1.84
N ALA A 137 -17.25 -12.47 -0.68
CA ALA A 137 -17.91 -11.47 0.17
C ALA A 137 -16.93 -10.39 0.65
N VAL A 138 -15.73 -10.78 1.09
CA VAL A 138 -14.65 -9.85 1.45
C VAL A 138 -14.26 -8.97 0.26
N LEU A 139 -14.09 -9.56 -0.91
CA LEU A 139 -13.70 -8.82 -2.11
C LEU A 139 -14.78 -7.80 -2.51
N ILE A 140 -16.06 -8.16 -2.43
CA ILE A 140 -17.18 -7.25 -2.68
C ILE A 140 -17.17 -6.12 -1.64
N ALA A 141 -17.08 -6.44 -0.35
CA ALA A 141 -17.09 -5.45 0.72
C ALA A 141 -15.91 -4.46 0.59
N PHE A 142 -14.72 -4.99 0.27
CA PHE A 142 -13.52 -4.18 0.04
C PHE A 142 -13.66 -3.29 -1.20
N SER A 143 -14.18 -3.83 -2.32
CA SER A 143 -14.40 -3.08 -3.56
C SER A 143 -15.44 -1.96 -3.37
N VAL A 144 -16.52 -2.24 -2.64
CA VAL A 144 -17.54 -1.24 -2.29
C VAL A 144 -16.93 -0.15 -1.41
N SER A 145 -16.13 -0.52 -0.41
CA SER A 145 -15.46 0.43 0.47
C SER A 145 -14.49 1.34 -0.29
N ALA A 146 -13.68 0.77 -1.18
CA ALA A 146 -12.78 1.52 -2.04
C ALA A 146 -13.56 2.48 -2.96
N LYS A 147 -14.67 2.01 -3.56
CA LYS A 147 -15.54 2.86 -4.39
C LYS A 147 -16.14 4.02 -3.60
N LEU A 148 -16.69 3.75 -2.41
CA LEU A 148 -17.25 4.78 -1.54
C LEU A 148 -16.20 5.83 -1.16
N PHE A 149 -14.97 5.39 -0.87
CA PHE A 149 -13.86 6.29 -0.60
C PHE A 149 -13.54 7.17 -1.81
N VAL A 150 -13.39 6.58 -2.99
CA VAL A 150 -13.10 7.31 -4.23
C VAL A 150 -14.20 8.32 -4.54
N ASP A 151 -15.46 7.91 -4.47
CA ASP A 151 -16.61 8.78 -4.76
C ASP A 151 -16.68 9.94 -3.74
N SER A 152 -16.44 9.66 -2.46
CA SER A 152 -16.39 10.67 -1.40
C SER A 152 -15.23 11.64 -1.60
N TRP A 153 -14.04 11.14 -1.92
CA TRP A 153 -12.86 11.95 -2.14
C TRP A 153 -13.02 12.85 -3.37
N GLN A 154 -13.54 12.30 -4.47
CA GLN A 154 -13.86 13.08 -5.66
C GLN A 154 -14.90 14.17 -5.36
N TRP A 155 -15.92 13.85 -4.56
CA TRP A 155 -16.91 14.84 -4.14
C TRP A 155 -16.26 15.98 -3.32
N ILE A 156 -15.34 15.67 -2.41
CA ILE A 156 -14.55 16.68 -1.68
C ILE A 156 -13.73 17.53 -2.65
N MET A 157 -13.02 16.91 -3.59
CA MET A 157 -12.22 17.60 -4.61
C MET A 157 -13.08 18.56 -5.44
N ARG A 158 -14.25 18.11 -5.90
CA ARG A 158 -15.20 18.94 -6.65
C ARG A 158 -15.70 20.13 -5.82
N ARG A 159 -16.06 19.91 -4.54
CA ARG A 159 -16.44 21.00 -3.62
C ARG A 159 -15.33 22.03 -3.42
N ARG A 160 -14.06 21.61 -3.51
CA ARG A 160 -12.89 22.49 -3.44
C ARG A 160 -12.48 23.09 -4.78
N ARG A 161 -13.29 22.91 -5.85
CA ARG A 161 -13.00 23.34 -7.23
C ARG A 161 -11.68 22.79 -7.76
N VAL A 162 -11.40 21.54 -7.41
CA VAL A 162 -10.25 20.79 -7.90
C VAL A 162 -10.75 19.90 -9.02
N HIS A 163 -10.42 20.27 -10.26
CA HIS A 163 -10.82 19.56 -11.47
C HIS A 163 -9.59 19.02 -12.18
N PRO A 164 -9.69 17.85 -12.84
CA PRO A 164 -8.66 17.43 -13.77
C PRO A 164 -8.54 18.49 -14.87
N ILE A 165 -7.30 18.93 -15.13
CA ILE A 165 -6.96 19.92 -16.16
C ILE A 165 -6.98 19.24 -17.52
#